data_AF-A0A967N365-F1
#
_entry.id   AF-A0A967N365-F1
#
_cell.length_a   1.000
_cell.length_b   1.000
_cell.length_c   1.000
_cell.angle_alpha   90.00
_cell.angle_beta   90.00
_cell.angle_gamma   90.00
#
_symmetry.space_group_name_H-M   'P 1'
#
loop_
_entity.id
_entity.type
_entity.pdbx_description
1 polymer ?
#
loop_
_entity_poly.entity_id
_entity_poly.type
_entity_poly.pdbx_seq_one_letter_code
_entity_poly.pdbx_strand_id
1 'polypeptide(L)'
;VFRGPTGAALQLSAQHSQACETWYVHAPGLKLVTPSSPADAKGLLKASIRDDDPVAFMEGELLYNVKGEVPEDEDFVIPLGVAD
;
A
#
# COMPACT_ATOMS: atom_id res chain seq x y z
N VAL A 1 -1.19 -10.91 -3.50
CA VAL A 1 -0.84 -9.47 -3.45
C VAL A 1 0.03 -9.11 -4.65
N PHE A 2 -0.40 -8.11 -5.41
CA PHE A 2 0.43 -7.37 -6.36
C PHE A 2 0.88 -6.07 -5.68
N ARG A 3 2.13 -5.65 -5.87
CA ARG A 3 2.64 -4.42 -5.25
C ARG A 3 3.45 -3.59 -6.24
N GLY A 4 3.37 -2.27 -6.08
CA GLY A 4 4.14 -1.35 -6.90
C GLY A 4 4.02 0.09 -6.42
N PRO A 5 4.95 0.94 -6.88
CA PRO A 5 4.91 2.36 -6.58
C PRO A 5 3.70 3.05 -7.22
N THR A 6 3.24 4.15 -6.62
CA THR A 6 2.11 4.93 -7.13
C THR A 6 2.26 6.42 -6.87
N GLY A 7 1.53 7.20 -7.66
CA GLY A 7 1.36 8.64 -7.48
C GLY A 7 2.56 9.46 -7.92
N ALA A 8 2.50 10.76 -7.64
CA ALA A 8 3.58 11.69 -7.96
C ALA A 8 4.60 11.71 -6.82
N ALA A 9 5.84 11.32 -7.12
CA ALA A 9 6.97 11.41 -6.21
C ALA A 9 7.87 12.58 -6.58
N LEU A 10 9.00 12.31 -7.23
CA LEU A 10 10.04 13.30 -7.56
C LEU A 10 9.90 13.89 -8.97
N GLN A 11 8.66 14.05 -9.46
CA GLN A 11 8.36 14.61 -10.80
C GLN A 11 9.06 13.85 -11.95
N LEU A 12 9.06 12.52 -11.90
CA LEU A 12 9.81 11.63 -12.79
C LEU A 12 9.16 11.44 -14.19
N SER A 13 8.44 12.45 -14.67
CA SER A 13 7.71 12.47 -15.95
C SER A 13 6.49 11.55 -16.01
N ALA A 14 5.84 11.54 -17.18
CA ALA A 14 4.51 10.99 -17.40
C ALA A 14 4.38 9.51 -17.08
N GLN A 15 5.44 8.69 -17.16
CA GLN A 15 5.42 7.24 -16.96
C GLN A 15 5.78 6.80 -15.53
N HIS A 16 6.24 7.71 -14.67
CA HIS A 16 6.70 7.41 -13.30
C HIS A 16 6.04 8.33 -12.26
N SER A 17 4.86 8.88 -12.56
CA SER A 17 4.14 9.79 -11.66
C SER A 17 2.62 9.63 -11.75
N GLN A 18 2.19 8.42 -12.10
CA GLN A 18 0.79 8.10 -12.35
C GLN A 18 0.16 7.49 -11.09
N ALA A 19 -1.01 7.99 -10.74
CA ALA A 19 -1.88 7.40 -9.73
C ALA A 19 -2.91 6.50 -10.44
N CYS A 20 -2.63 5.20 -10.53
CA CYS A 20 -3.46 4.22 -11.24
C CYS A 20 -4.52 3.54 -10.35
N GLU A 21 -4.64 3.95 -9.08
CA GLU A 21 -5.56 3.37 -8.10
C GLU A 21 -7.00 3.39 -8.59
N THR A 22 -7.40 4.49 -9.23
CA THR A 22 -8.73 4.63 -9.81
C THR A 22 -9.00 3.58 -10.88
N TRP A 23 -8.01 3.16 -11.67
CA TRP A 23 -8.22 2.08 -12.64
C TRP A 23 -8.44 0.74 -11.95
N TYR A 24 -7.67 0.47 -10.90
CA TYR A 24 -7.75 -0.78 -10.15
C TYR A 24 -9.06 -0.90 -9.36
N VAL A 25 -9.54 0.17 -8.71
CA VAL A 25 -10.76 0.11 -7.87
C VAL A 25 -12.04 -0.22 -8.65
N HIS A 26 -12.03 -0.04 -9.99
CA HIS A 26 -13.16 -0.41 -10.84
C HIS A 26 -13.18 -1.89 -11.23
N ALA A 27 -12.14 -2.66 -10.91
CA ALA A 27 -12.12 -4.10 -11.11
C ALA A 27 -12.86 -4.82 -9.97
N PRO A 28 -14.00 -5.50 -10.22
CA PRO A 28 -14.74 -6.18 -9.17
C PRO A 28 -13.91 -7.25 -8.46
N GLY A 29 -13.99 -7.31 -7.12
CA GLY A 29 -13.25 -8.26 -6.31
C GLY A 29 -11.78 -7.91 -6.08
N LEU A 30 -11.27 -6.80 -6.64
CA LEU A 30 -9.94 -6.30 -6.33
C LEU A 30 -9.99 -5.33 -5.14
N LYS A 31 -9.18 -5.59 -4.12
CA LYS A 31 -8.96 -4.65 -3.01
C LYS A 31 -7.76 -3.78 -3.31
N LEU A 32 -7.83 -2.50 -2.95
CA LEU A 32 -6.73 -1.55 -3.10
C LEU A 32 -6.31 -1.01 -1.74
N VAL A 33 -5.00 -0.96 -1.50
CA VAL A 33 -4.41 -0.52 -0.25
C VAL A 33 -3.24 0.41 -0.53
N THR A 34 -3.21 1.56 0.15
CA THR A 34 -2.12 2.53 0.08
C THR A 34 -1.67 2.85 1.51
N PRO A 35 -0.47 2.44 1.96
CA PRO A 35 0.02 2.74 3.30
C PRO A 35 0.45 4.21 3.42
N SER A 36 0.31 4.78 4.62
CA SER A 36 0.66 6.17 4.94
C SER A 36 1.87 6.26 5.90
N SER A 37 2.13 5.24 6.72
CA SER A 37 3.27 5.16 7.63
C SER A 37 4.06 3.83 7.51
N PRO A 38 5.30 3.76 8.06
CA PRO A 38 6.04 2.50 8.16
C PRO A 38 5.32 1.41 8.95
N ALA A 39 4.55 1.77 9.99
CA ALA A 39 3.75 0.82 10.76
C ALA A 39 2.60 0.26 9.91
N ASP A 40 1.90 1.13 9.17
CA ASP A 40 0.84 0.72 8.25
C ASP A 40 1.38 -0.19 7.16
N ALA A 41 2.55 0.15 6.59
CA ALA A 41 3.20 -0.67 5.59
C ALA A 41 3.44 -2.11 6.10
N LYS A 42 3.91 -2.29 7.35
CA LYS A 42 4.06 -3.64 7.94
C LYS A 42 2.70 -4.32 8.15
N GLY A 43 1.78 -3.65 8.84
CA GLY A 43 0.51 -4.24 9.28
C GLY A 43 -0.44 -4.55 8.13
N LEU A 44 -0.63 -3.58 7.23
CA LEU A 44 -1.53 -3.72 6.07
C LEU A 44 -0.99 -4.69 5.04
N LEU A 45 0.32 -4.74 4.83
CA LEU A 45 0.89 -5.71 3.88
C LEU A 45 0.66 -7.14 4.36
N LYS A 46 0.85 -7.36 5.66
CA LYS A 46 0.58 -8.64 6.31
C LYS A 46 -0.89 -9.03 6.26
N ALA A 47 -1.81 -8.08 6.41
CA ALA A 47 -3.24 -8.32 6.18
C ALA A 47 -3.51 -8.68 4.71
N SER A 48 -2.94 -7.91 3.79
CA SER A 48 -3.12 -8.09 2.35
C SER A 48 -2.66 -9.46 1.85
N ILE A 49 -1.59 -10.01 2.41
CA ILE A 49 -1.07 -11.35 2.07
C ILE A 49 -2.03 -12.45 2.53
N ARG A 50 -2.74 -12.24 3.64
CA ARG A 50 -3.65 -13.22 4.27
C ARG A 50 -5.09 -13.11 3.78
N ASP A 51 -5.40 -12.11 2.97
CA ASP A 51 -6.74 -11.90 2.43
C ASP A 51 -7.01 -12.87 1.27
N ASP A 52 -8.23 -13.41 1.21
CA ASP A 52 -8.65 -14.35 0.16
C ASP A 52 -8.84 -13.67 -1.20
N ASP A 53 -9.12 -12.36 -1.21
CA ASP A 53 -9.29 -11.57 -2.42
C ASP A 53 -7.94 -11.01 -2.91
N PRO A 54 -7.77 -10.78 -4.22
CA PRO A 54 -6.58 -10.13 -4.73
C PRO A 54 -6.47 -8.71 -4.17
N VAL A 55 -5.28 -8.37 -3.67
CA VAL A 55 -4.95 -7.03 -3.17
C VAL A 55 -3.87 -6.38 -4.04
N ALA A 56 -4.16 -5.19 -4.55
CA ALA A 56 -3.20 -4.25 -5.13
C ALA A 56 -2.68 -3.32 -4.03
N PHE A 57 -1.41 -3.48 -3.67
CA PHE A 57 -0.73 -2.72 -2.64
C PHE A 57 0.12 -1.61 -3.29
N MET A 58 -0.40 -0.40 -3.27
CA MET A 58 0.13 0.74 -4.01
C MET A 58 0.92 1.66 -3.08
N GLU A 59 2.23 1.69 -3.22
CA GLU A 59 3.15 2.36 -2.29
C GLU A 59 3.50 3.76 -2.78
N GLY A 60 3.24 4.80 -2.00
CA GLY A 60 3.74 6.14 -2.33
C GLY A 60 5.28 6.13 -2.24
N GLU A 61 6.00 6.41 -3.33
CA GLU A 61 7.47 6.27 -3.35
C GLU A 61 8.19 7.13 -2.31
N LEU A 62 7.59 8.27 -1.93
CA LEU A 62 8.12 9.13 -0.88
C LEU A 62 8.18 8.41 0.48
N LEU A 63 7.28 7.44 0.73
CA LEU A 63 7.23 6.65 1.95
C LEU A 63 8.50 5.81 2.15
N TYR A 64 9.19 5.41 1.08
CA TYR A 64 10.42 4.61 1.19
C TYR A 64 11.55 5.32 1.92
N ASN A 65 11.52 6.66 1.97
CA ASN A 65 12.49 7.47 2.69
C ASN A 65 12.03 7.84 4.12
N VAL A 66 10.80 7.49 4.49
CA VAL A 66 10.24 7.78 5.81
C VAL A 66 10.67 6.68 6.78
N LYS A 67 11.24 7.09 7.91
CA LYS A 67 11.53 6.21 9.05
C LYS A 67 10.58 6.55 10.18
N GLY A 68 10.09 5.53 10.87
CA GLY A 68 9.17 5.65 11.98
C GLY A 68 9.22 4.39 12.83
N GLU A 69 8.54 4.44 13.98
CA GLU A 69 8.38 3.26 14.82
C GLU A 69 7.55 2.21 14.09
N VAL A 70 8.02 0.97 14.12
CA VAL A 70 7.31 -0.18 13.56
C VAL A 70 7.20 -1.20 14.69
N PRO A 71 5.98 -1.67 15.03
CA PRO A 71 5.82 -2.67 16.08
C PRO A 71 6.70 -3.88 15.80
N GLU A 72 7.43 -4.39 16.80
CA GLU A 72 8.34 -5.53 16.60
C GLU A 72 7.59 -6.86 16.47
N ASP A 73 6.39 -6.94 17.05
CA ASP A 73 5.53 -8.13 17.06
C ASP A 73 5.41 -8.78 15.65
N GLU A 74 5.70 -10.08 15.59
CA GLU A 74 5.62 -10.87 14.38
C GLU A 74 4.18 -11.07 13.91
N ASP A 75 3.21 -10.98 14.82
CA ASP A 75 1.79 -11.10 14.51
C ASP A 75 1.09 -9.74 14.40
N PHE A 76 1.86 -8.65 14.36
CA PHE A 76 1.31 -7.33 14.06
C PHE A 76 0.64 -7.30 12.69
N VAL A 77 -0.67 -7.07 12.69
CA VAL A 77 -1.54 -6.99 11.52
C VAL A 77 -2.54 -5.87 11.76
N ILE A 78 -2.81 -5.08 10.72
CA ILE A 78 -3.87 -4.07 10.73
C ILE A 78 -4.97 -4.56 9.78
N PRO A 79 -6.22 -4.77 10.24
CA PRO A 79 -7.32 -5.12 9.36
C PRO A 79 -7.50 -4.10 8.23
N LEU A 80 -7.78 -4.58 7.02
CA LEU A 80 -7.97 -3.69 5.87
C LEU A 80 -9.15 -2.73 6.11
N GLY A 81 -8.92 -1.44 5.89
CA GLY A 81 -9.91 -0.37 6.12
C GLY A 81 -9.93 0.19 7.55
N VAL A 82 -9.00 -0.22 8.43
CA VAL A 82 -8.92 0.21 9.84
C VAL A 82 -7.59 0.92 10.16
N ALA A 83 -6.74 1.16 9.17
CA ALA A 83 -5.50 1.93 9.35
C ALA A 83 -5.77 3.43 9.57
N ASP A 84 -4.80 4.11 10.18
CA ASP A 84 -4.84 5.55 10.50
C ASP A 84 -4.60 6.46 9.27
#